data_AF-A0A8S3WTD8-F1
#
_entry.id   AF-A0A8S3WTD8-F1
#
_cell.length_a   1.000
_cell.length_b   1.000
_cell.length_c   1.000
_cell.angle_alpha   90.00
_cell.angle_beta   90.00
_cell.angle_gamma   90.00
#
_symmetry.space_group_name_H-M   'P 1'
#
loop_
_entity.id
_entity.type
_entity.pdbx_description
1 polymer ?
#
loop_
_entity_poly.entity_id
_entity_poly.type
_entity_poly.pdbx_seq_one_letter_code
_entity_poly.pdbx_strand_id
1 'polypeptide(L)'
;MFYIIVIFSLFFSAYAQIDSRPVIHLPPAVAEVVKQITADCLAETKAEPEVAKRFFELKFDKDEISKKFLYCLTRKTNYVDEDGHFNDGLITLFDSSDRKEDVQKRPVVPLPTIVLNEVKKAASECIKETGANKEVADNFFNLNFSSDLPSKKFLYCLCRKTNYGDEDGHLNDGLLTLFGESDRKDDVQKVLESCNKTKGKTNVDTIHQTVKCFYKNTPVLLVI
;
A
#
# COMPACT_ATOMS: atom_id res chain seq x y z
N MET A 1 42.31 -8.24 24.65
CA MET A 1 41.03 -7.59 25.05
C MET A 1 40.59 -6.48 24.08
N PHE A 2 41.49 -5.81 23.35
CA PHE A 2 41.14 -4.77 22.37
C PHE A 2 40.53 -5.27 21.05
N TYR A 3 40.82 -6.51 20.61
CA TYR A 3 40.31 -7.05 19.35
C TYR A 3 38.80 -7.41 19.36
N ILE A 4 38.22 -7.70 20.52
CA ILE A 4 36.79 -8.06 20.63
C ILE A 4 35.88 -6.82 20.50
N ILE A 5 36.37 -5.64 20.92
CA ILE A 5 35.61 -4.38 20.87
C ILE A 5 35.50 -3.84 19.42
N VAL A 6 36.53 -4.06 18.60
CA VAL A 6 36.52 -3.64 17.18
C VAL A 6 35.58 -4.51 16.33
N ILE A 7 35.45 -5.80 16.64
CA ILE A 7 34.54 -6.70 15.92
C ILE A 7 33.07 -6.40 16.28
N PHE A 8 32.78 -6.06 17.54
CA PHE A 8 31.42 -5.69 17.96
C PHE A 8 30.95 -4.35 17.35
N SER A 9 31.85 -3.41 17.12
CA SER A 9 31.52 -2.13 16.47
C SER A 9 31.29 -2.24 14.97
N LEU A 10 31.87 -3.25 14.30
CA LEU A 10 31.61 -3.55 12.88
C LEU A 10 30.31 -4.33 12.64
N PHE A 11 29.73 -4.95 13.68
CA PHE A 11 28.46 -5.69 13.57
C PHE A 11 27.22 -4.82 13.82
N PHE A 12 27.32 -3.71 14.55
CA PHE A 12 26.18 -2.80 14.76
C PHE A 12 25.84 -1.94 13.53
N SER A 13 26.78 -1.73 12.62
CA SER A 13 26.51 -1.00 11.36
C SER A 13 25.79 -1.85 10.31
N ALA A 14 25.75 -3.18 10.47
CA ALA A 14 25.08 -4.08 9.53
C ALA A 14 23.57 -4.31 9.83
N TYR A 15 23.05 -3.78 10.94
CA TYR A 15 21.64 -3.92 11.35
C TYR A 15 20.86 -2.61 11.45
N ALA A 16 21.46 -1.46 11.12
CA ALA A 16 20.67 -0.31 10.73
C ALA A 16 20.10 -0.63 9.34
N GLN A 17 18.83 -1.04 9.26
CA GLN A 17 18.08 -1.00 8.02
C GLN A 17 18.20 0.42 7.48
N ILE A 18 19.07 0.62 6.50
CA ILE A 18 19.19 1.88 5.78
C ILE A 18 17.86 2.03 5.05
N ASP A 19 17.00 2.88 5.59
CA ASP A 19 15.78 3.32 4.95
C ASP A 19 16.19 3.98 3.63
N SER A 20 16.04 3.23 2.54
CA SER A 20 16.47 3.64 1.19
C SER A 20 15.48 4.58 0.52
N ARG A 21 14.49 5.09 1.28
CA ARG A 21 13.54 6.10 0.77
C ARG A 21 14.30 7.41 0.50
N PRO A 22 14.11 8.02 -0.68
CA PRO A 22 14.76 9.28 -1.01
C PRO A 22 14.36 10.37 0.00
N VAL A 23 15.37 11.06 0.55
CA VAL A 23 15.15 12.20 1.46
C VAL A 23 14.63 13.37 0.62
N ILE A 24 13.36 13.71 0.80
CA ILE A 24 12.77 14.89 0.15
C ILE A 24 13.21 16.12 0.93
N HIS A 25 14.10 16.93 0.34
CA HIS A 25 14.45 18.24 0.88
C HIS A 25 13.33 19.23 0.55
N LEU A 26 12.53 19.60 1.54
CA LEU A 26 11.51 20.62 1.39
C LEU A 26 12.16 21.99 1.17
N PRO A 27 11.64 22.84 0.25
CA PRO A 27 12.06 24.23 0.14
C PRO A 27 11.96 24.94 1.50
N PRO A 28 12.88 25.85 1.87
CA PRO A 28 12.91 26.47 3.19
C PRO A 28 11.58 27.11 3.64
N ALA A 29 10.87 27.76 2.72
CA ALA A 29 9.56 28.34 2.98
C ALA A 29 8.50 27.27 3.33
N VAL A 30 8.53 26.12 2.66
CA VAL A 30 7.62 25.00 2.93
C VAL A 30 7.99 24.31 4.24
N ALA A 31 9.28 24.13 4.51
CA ALA A 31 9.77 23.55 5.75
C ALA A 31 9.34 24.38 6.97
N GLU A 32 9.38 25.71 6.88
CA GLU A 32 8.97 26.59 7.97
C GLU A 32 7.47 26.54 8.23
N VAL A 33 6.66 26.53 7.17
CA VAL A 33 5.20 26.34 7.27
C VAL A 33 4.86 24.99 7.91
N VAL A 34 5.51 23.91 7.49
CA VAL A 34 5.30 22.57 8.05
C VAL A 34 5.69 22.52 9.53
N LYS A 35 6.81 23.15 9.93
CA LYS A 35 7.21 23.23 11.35
C LYS A 35 6.19 23.97 12.19
N GLN A 36 5.71 25.12 11.71
CA GLN A 36 4.71 25.90 12.44
C GLN A 36 3.41 25.11 12.61
N ILE A 37 2.90 24.52 11.54
CA ILE A 37 1.69 23.68 11.58
C ILE A 37 1.88 22.49 12.52
N THR A 38 3.06 21.87 12.52
CA THR A 38 3.40 20.78 13.44
C THR A 38 3.34 21.23 14.89
N ALA A 39 3.95 22.38 15.22
CA ALA A 39 3.94 22.93 16.56
C ALA A 39 2.52 23.27 17.03
N ASP A 40 1.71 23.89 16.17
CA ASP A 40 0.31 24.22 16.45
C ASP A 40 -0.49 22.94 16.74
N CYS A 41 -0.32 21.90 15.93
CA CYS A 41 -1.04 20.64 16.12
C CYS A 41 -0.60 19.89 17.37
N LEU A 42 0.70 19.88 17.71
CA LEU A 42 1.15 19.31 18.99
C LEU A 42 0.47 20.01 20.17
N ALA A 43 0.36 21.34 20.13
CA ALA A 43 -0.30 22.13 21.17
C ALA A 43 -1.81 21.86 21.22
N GLU A 44 -2.51 21.90 20.09
CA GLU A 44 -3.96 21.69 20.00
C GLU A 44 -4.37 20.28 20.46
N THR A 45 -3.63 19.26 20.05
CA THR A 45 -3.97 17.87 20.38
C THR A 45 -3.35 17.40 21.68
N LYS A 46 -2.49 18.22 22.31
CA LYS A 46 -1.66 17.85 23.46
C LYS A 46 -0.82 16.59 23.19
N ALA A 47 -0.38 16.43 21.95
CA ALA A 47 0.46 15.31 21.56
C ALA A 47 1.91 15.56 21.99
N GLU A 48 2.60 14.50 22.39
CA GLU A 48 4.04 14.56 22.66
C GLU A 48 4.81 14.73 21.33
N PRO A 49 5.98 15.41 21.32
CA PRO A 49 6.79 15.61 20.11
C PRO A 49 7.15 14.31 19.37
N GLU A 50 7.24 13.18 20.09
CA GLU A 50 7.53 11.88 19.50
C GLU A 50 6.41 11.43 18.52
N VAL A 51 5.17 11.89 18.70
CA VAL A 51 4.06 11.62 17.75
C VAL A 51 4.37 12.26 16.39
N ALA A 52 4.83 13.51 16.38
CA ALA A 52 5.22 14.20 15.15
C ALA A 52 6.41 13.51 14.47
N LYS A 53 7.42 13.11 15.25
CA LYS A 53 8.57 12.37 14.74
C LYS A 53 8.14 11.06 14.07
N ARG A 54 7.29 10.26 14.73
CA ARG A 54 6.76 9.01 14.16
C ARG A 54 5.94 9.27 12.90
N PHE A 55 5.14 10.33 12.85
CA PHE A 55 4.42 10.75 11.64
C PHE A 55 5.38 11.01 10.47
N PHE A 56 6.45 11.79 10.67
CA PHE A 56 7.44 12.07 9.63
C PHE A 56 8.29 10.85 9.23
N GLU A 57 8.41 9.85 10.11
CA GLU A 57 8.99 8.53 9.78
C GLU A 57 7.99 7.59 9.08
N LEU A 58 6.76 8.05 8.84
CA LEU A 58 5.63 7.29 8.28
C LEU A 58 5.22 6.09 9.15
N LYS A 59 5.29 6.27 10.48
CA LYS A 59 4.82 5.33 11.50
C LYS A 59 3.56 5.89 12.15
N PHE A 60 2.41 5.35 11.77
CA PHE A 60 1.10 5.83 12.24
C PHE A 60 0.55 4.92 13.33
N ASP A 61 0.47 5.45 14.54
CA ASP A 61 -0.17 4.74 15.65
C ASP A 61 -1.70 4.84 15.54
N LYS A 62 -2.40 3.81 16.04
CA LYS A 62 -3.87 3.73 16.01
C LYS A 62 -4.54 4.37 17.22
N ASP A 63 -3.78 5.00 18.12
CA ASP A 63 -4.32 5.65 19.31
C ASP A 63 -4.99 6.98 18.96
N GLU A 64 -5.88 7.43 19.84
CA GLU A 64 -6.71 8.62 19.61
C GLU A 64 -5.90 9.93 19.53
N ILE A 65 -4.76 10.02 20.20
CA ILE A 65 -3.92 11.22 20.16
C ILE A 65 -3.23 11.30 18.79
N SER A 66 -2.67 10.18 18.32
CA SER A 66 -2.03 10.11 17.00
C SER A 66 -3.02 10.37 15.86
N LYS A 67 -4.26 9.86 15.94
CA LYS A 67 -5.31 10.18 14.96
C LYS A 67 -5.69 11.65 14.95
N LYS A 68 -5.88 12.26 16.13
CA LYS A 68 -6.21 13.69 16.23
C LYS A 68 -5.08 14.57 15.70
N PHE A 69 -3.84 14.22 16.03
CA PHE A 69 -2.66 14.92 15.52
C PHE A 69 -2.56 14.85 14.00
N LEU A 70 -2.74 13.65 13.43
CA LEU A 70 -2.80 13.43 11.99
C LEU A 70 -3.89 14.30 11.32
N TYR A 71 -5.12 14.25 11.85
CA TYR A 71 -6.24 15.03 11.33
C TYR A 71 -5.96 16.54 11.40
N CYS A 72 -5.38 17.03 12.50
CA CYS A 72 -4.97 18.43 12.62
C CYS A 72 -3.96 18.83 11.53
N LEU A 73 -2.89 18.04 11.36
CA LEU A 73 -1.86 18.31 10.37
C LEU A 73 -2.43 18.38 8.96
N THR A 74 -3.20 17.37 8.55
CA THR A 74 -3.76 17.29 7.21
C THR A 74 -4.80 18.37 6.95
N ARG A 75 -5.57 18.78 7.97
CA ARG A 75 -6.56 19.86 7.85
C ARG A 75 -5.89 21.23 7.75
N LYS A 76 -4.91 21.54 8.60
CA LYS A 76 -4.20 22.83 8.56
C LYS A 76 -3.34 23.01 7.31
N THR A 77 -2.90 21.90 6.73
CA THR A 77 -2.25 21.91 5.41
C THR A 77 -3.23 21.96 4.24
N ASN A 78 -4.55 21.97 4.53
CA ASN A 78 -5.61 21.98 3.54
C ASN A 78 -5.53 20.79 2.57
N TYR A 79 -5.06 19.63 3.03
CA TYR A 79 -5.02 18.39 2.25
C TYR A 79 -6.20 17.47 2.49
N VAL A 80 -6.97 17.70 3.55
CA VAL A 80 -8.24 17.01 3.78
C VAL A 80 -9.38 18.01 3.94
N ASP A 81 -10.59 17.61 3.54
CA ASP A 81 -11.81 18.35 3.80
C ASP A 81 -12.31 18.18 5.26
N GLU A 82 -13.46 18.78 5.58
CA GLU A 82 -14.04 18.73 6.93
C GLU A 82 -14.39 17.30 7.37
N ASP A 83 -14.76 16.45 6.41
CA ASP A 83 -15.11 15.04 6.60
C ASP A 83 -13.87 14.13 6.70
N GLY A 84 -12.68 14.68 6.43
CA GLY A 84 -11.39 13.99 6.55
C GLY A 84 -10.97 13.25 5.28
N HIS A 85 -11.59 13.52 4.13
CA HIS A 85 -11.18 12.98 2.84
C HIS A 85 -10.08 13.81 2.21
N PHE A 86 -9.05 13.16 1.65
CA PHE A 86 -7.97 13.87 0.96
C PHE A 86 -8.48 14.57 -0.29
N ASN A 87 -8.05 15.82 -0.49
CA ASN A 87 -8.33 16.60 -1.69
C ASN A 87 -7.15 16.59 -2.67
N ASP A 88 -7.39 17.11 -3.87
CA ASP A 88 -6.41 17.17 -4.96
C ASP A 88 -5.13 17.94 -4.61
N GLY A 89 -5.16 18.80 -3.59
CA GLY A 89 -3.99 19.52 -3.09
C GLY A 89 -2.86 18.58 -2.63
N LEU A 90 -3.19 17.41 -2.07
CA LEU A 90 -2.17 16.42 -1.69
C LEU A 90 -1.41 15.89 -2.91
N ILE A 91 -2.10 15.73 -4.05
CA ILE A 91 -1.50 15.24 -5.29
C ILE A 91 -0.51 16.26 -5.84
N THR A 92 -0.80 17.55 -5.69
CA THR A 92 0.08 18.63 -6.17
C THR A 92 1.43 18.69 -5.48
N LEU A 93 1.57 18.12 -4.27
CA LEU A 93 2.89 18.03 -3.60
C LEU A 93 3.92 17.21 -4.39
N PHE A 94 3.45 16.33 -5.26
CA PHE A 94 4.29 15.48 -6.08
C PHE A 94 4.50 16.05 -7.50
N ASP A 95 3.95 17.23 -7.80
CA ASP A 95 4.04 17.87 -9.12
C ASP A 95 5.46 18.27 -9.53
N SER A 96 6.38 18.38 -8.57
CA SER A 96 7.81 18.67 -8.79
C SER A 96 8.71 17.44 -8.61
N SER A 97 8.14 16.26 -8.32
CA SER A 97 8.91 15.03 -8.19
C SER A 97 9.26 14.47 -9.57
N ASP A 98 10.48 13.97 -9.75
CA ASP A 98 10.87 13.19 -10.94
C ASP A 98 10.03 11.90 -11.12
N ARG A 99 9.24 11.53 -10.10
CA ARG A 99 8.26 10.44 -10.12
C ARG A 99 6.83 10.92 -10.38
N LYS A 100 6.62 12.16 -10.83
CA LYS A 100 5.29 12.68 -11.21
C LYS A 100 4.60 11.80 -12.24
N GLU A 101 5.37 11.20 -13.15
CA GLU A 101 4.86 10.24 -14.13
C GLU A 101 4.50 8.88 -13.51
N ASP A 102 5.20 8.41 -12.47
CA ASP A 102 4.83 7.19 -11.73
C ASP A 102 3.62 7.42 -10.80
N VAL A 103 3.41 8.67 -10.39
CA VAL A 103 2.22 9.16 -9.67
C VAL A 103 1.08 9.47 -10.66
N GLN A 104 1.23 9.21 -11.97
CA GLN A 104 0.15 9.38 -12.95
C GLN A 104 -1.12 8.68 -12.48
N LYS A 105 -2.06 9.51 -12.01
CA LYS A 105 -3.52 9.52 -12.22
C LYS A 105 -4.12 8.20 -12.72
N ARG A 106 -3.79 7.07 -12.10
CA ARG A 106 -4.55 5.85 -12.29
C ARG A 106 -5.93 6.18 -11.75
N PRO A 107 -6.99 6.16 -12.57
CA PRO A 107 -8.33 6.42 -12.06
C PRO A 107 -8.56 5.53 -10.85
N VAL A 108 -9.15 6.11 -9.81
CA VAL A 108 -9.46 5.38 -8.60
C VAL A 108 -10.84 4.77 -8.80
N VAL A 109 -10.91 3.45 -8.77
CA VAL A 109 -12.18 2.71 -8.82
C VAL A 109 -12.45 2.16 -7.43
N PRO A 110 -13.51 2.65 -6.74
CA PRO A 110 -13.88 2.11 -5.44
C PRO A 110 -14.42 0.69 -5.60
N LEU A 111 -13.94 -0.24 -4.79
CA LEU A 111 -14.45 -1.60 -4.77
C LEU A 111 -15.86 -1.61 -4.15
N PRO A 112 -16.88 -2.16 -4.83
CA PRO A 112 -18.23 -2.23 -4.26
C PRO A 112 -18.23 -2.97 -2.92
N THR A 113 -18.97 -2.47 -1.93
CA THR A 113 -19.00 -3.03 -0.56
C THR A 113 -19.40 -4.51 -0.53
N ILE A 114 -20.31 -4.92 -1.44
CA ILE A 114 -20.73 -6.33 -1.57
C ILE A 114 -19.52 -7.20 -1.94
N VAL A 115 -18.76 -6.80 -2.97
CA VAL A 115 -17.56 -7.50 -3.41
C VAL A 115 -16.51 -7.51 -2.30
N LEU A 116 -16.29 -6.39 -1.63
CA LEU A 116 -15.34 -6.31 -0.51
C LEU A 116 -15.68 -7.32 0.60
N ASN A 117 -16.96 -7.46 0.95
CA ASN A 117 -17.40 -8.41 1.97
C ASN A 117 -17.18 -9.87 1.53
N GLU A 118 -17.43 -10.19 0.26
CA GLU A 118 -17.14 -11.50 -0.32
C GLU A 118 -15.63 -11.82 -0.28
N VAL A 119 -14.79 -10.87 -0.68
CA VAL A 119 -13.32 -11.01 -0.62
C VAL A 119 -12.84 -11.19 0.82
N LYS A 120 -13.36 -10.42 1.79
CA LYS A 120 -13.00 -10.56 3.22
C LYS A 120 -13.41 -11.92 3.79
N LYS A 121 -14.58 -12.44 3.40
CA LYS A 121 -15.04 -13.78 3.78
C LYS A 121 -14.11 -14.85 3.19
N ALA A 122 -13.83 -14.79 1.89
CA ALA A 122 -12.94 -15.72 1.21
C ALA A 122 -11.51 -15.68 1.81
N ALA A 123 -10.98 -14.49 2.12
CA ALA A 123 -9.68 -14.34 2.77
C ALA A 123 -9.64 -15.04 4.13
N SER A 124 -10.69 -14.88 4.94
CA SER A 124 -10.79 -15.55 6.25
C SER A 124 -10.82 -17.07 6.14
N GLU A 125 -11.46 -17.62 5.12
CA GLU A 125 -11.47 -19.06 4.82
C GLU A 125 -10.09 -19.53 4.35
N CYS A 126 -9.47 -18.80 3.42
CA CYS A 126 -8.15 -19.15 2.88
C CYS A 126 -7.04 -19.12 3.93
N ILE A 127 -7.08 -18.19 4.89
CA ILE A 127 -6.17 -18.20 6.05
C ILE A 127 -6.23 -19.54 6.78
N LYS A 128 -7.45 -20.05 7.05
CA LYS A 128 -7.65 -21.35 7.74
C LYS A 128 -7.15 -22.53 6.90
N GLU A 129 -7.44 -22.54 5.60
CA GLU A 129 -7.07 -23.64 4.70
C GLU A 129 -5.56 -23.73 4.44
N THR A 130 -4.88 -22.58 4.40
CA THR A 130 -3.47 -22.50 3.98
C THR A 130 -2.50 -22.43 5.15
N GLY A 131 -2.98 -22.09 6.35
CA GLY A 131 -2.15 -21.84 7.52
C GLY A 131 -1.35 -20.55 7.44
N ALA A 132 -1.69 -19.63 6.53
CA ALA A 132 -1.04 -18.33 6.43
C ALA A 132 -1.32 -17.47 7.69
N ASN A 133 -0.41 -16.55 8.01
CA ASN A 133 -0.63 -15.57 9.08
C ASN A 133 -1.80 -14.66 8.69
N LYS A 134 -2.63 -14.25 9.67
CA LYS A 134 -3.74 -13.29 9.49
C LYS A 134 -3.30 -12.00 8.79
N GLU A 135 -2.07 -11.56 9.03
CA GLU A 135 -1.49 -10.37 8.38
C GLU A 135 -1.41 -10.48 6.85
N VAL A 136 -1.48 -11.69 6.28
CA VAL A 136 -1.46 -11.88 4.82
C VAL A 136 -2.66 -11.21 4.13
N ALA A 137 -3.82 -11.14 4.79
CA ALA A 137 -5.00 -10.49 4.24
C ALA A 137 -4.83 -8.97 4.20
N ASP A 138 -4.31 -8.37 5.28
CA ASP A 138 -4.00 -6.94 5.32
C ASP A 138 -2.92 -6.59 4.29
N ASN A 139 -1.90 -7.43 4.14
CA ASN A 139 -0.86 -7.27 3.11
C ASN A 139 -1.44 -7.34 1.70
N PHE A 140 -2.35 -8.27 1.42
CA PHE A 140 -3.03 -8.37 0.13
C PHE A 140 -3.79 -7.09 -0.23
N PHE A 141 -4.57 -6.55 0.71
CA PHE A 141 -5.31 -5.30 0.51
C PHE A 141 -4.41 -4.07 0.37
N ASN A 142 -3.19 -4.13 0.90
CA ASN A 142 -2.15 -3.12 0.71
C ASN A 142 -1.23 -3.40 -0.50
N LEU A 143 -1.62 -4.33 -1.38
CA LEU A 143 -0.88 -4.72 -2.59
C LEU A 143 0.56 -5.24 -2.30
N ASN A 144 0.78 -5.75 -1.09
CA ASN A 144 2.03 -6.34 -0.65
C ASN A 144 1.95 -7.88 -0.76
N PHE A 145 2.50 -8.42 -1.83
CA PHE A 145 2.47 -9.86 -2.11
C PHE A 145 3.78 -10.53 -1.71
N SER A 146 3.81 -11.11 -0.51
CA SER A 146 4.94 -11.90 -0.03
C SER A 146 5.15 -13.17 -0.86
N SER A 147 6.41 -13.54 -1.05
CA SER A 147 6.82 -14.70 -1.86
C SER A 147 6.97 -16.00 -1.08
N ASP A 148 6.69 -16.01 0.23
CA ASP A 148 6.70 -17.24 1.02
C ASP A 148 5.54 -18.17 0.60
N LEU A 149 5.72 -19.48 0.82
CA LEU A 149 4.79 -20.49 0.33
C LEU A 149 3.38 -20.36 0.94
N PRO A 150 3.19 -20.15 2.26
CA PRO A 150 1.88 -19.86 2.83
C PRO A 150 1.18 -18.66 2.17
N SER A 151 1.88 -17.54 1.97
CA SER A 151 1.29 -16.35 1.34
C SER A 151 0.89 -16.59 -0.12
N LYS A 152 1.69 -17.31 -0.89
CA LYS A 152 1.33 -17.69 -2.27
C LYS A 152 0.10 -18.61 -2.31
N LYS A 153 0.03 -19.60 -1.40
CA LYS A 153 -1.13 -20.50 -1.28
C LYS A 153 -2.39 -19.73 -0.89
N PHE A 154 -2.28 -18.77 0.02
CA PHE A 154 -3.37 -17.87 0.39
C PHE A 154 -3.89 -17.12 -0.84
N LEU A 155 -3.00 -16.50 -1.61
CA LEU A 155 -3.37 -15.74 -2.81
C LEU A 155 -4.05 -16.63 -3.87
N TYR A 156 -3.52 -17.84 -4.10
CA TYR A 156 -4.14 -18.82 -4.99
C TYR A 156 -5.54 -19.20 -4.53
N CYS A 157 -5.70 -19.57 -3.25
CA CYS A 157 -7.00 -19.88 -2.67
C CYS A 157 -7.98 -18.71 -2.82
N LEU A 158 -7.55 -17.48 -2.52
CA LEU A 158 -8.40 -16.30 -2.59
C LEU A 158 -8.92 -16.06 -4.00
N CYS A 159 -8.04 -16.14 -5.01
CA CYS A 159 -8.42 -15.97 -6.41
C CYS A 159 -9.39 -17.07 -6.87
N ARG A 160 -9.19 -18.32 -6.45
CA ARG A 160 -10.10 -19.45 -6.77
C ARG A 160 -11.49 -19.26 -6.13
N LYS A 161 -11.55 -18.92 -4.83
CA LYS A 161 -12.83 -18.76 -4.10
C LYS A 161 -13.64 -17.56 -4.55
N THR A 162 -12.98 -16.48 -4.96
CA THR A 162 -13.63 -15.28 -5.52
C THR A 162 -13.95 -15.43 -7.00
N ASN A 163 -13.56 -16.56 -7.62
CA ASN A 163 -13.69 -16.82 -9.05
C ASN A 163 -13.02 -15.73 -9.91
N TYR A 164 -11.93 -15.12 -9.43
CA TYR A 164 -11.09 -14.20 -10.22
C TYR A 164 -9.86 -14.87 -10.80
N GLY A 165 -9.56 -16.10 -10.40
CA GLY A 165 -8.50 -16.92 -10.99
C GLY A 165 -8.93 -18.35 -11.29
N ASP A 166 -8.31 -18.93 -12.31
CA ASP A 166 -8.52 -20.32 -12.72
C ASP A 166 -7.56 -21.30 -12.01
N GLU A 167 -7.68 -22.59 -12.33
CA GLU A 167 -6.87 -23.67 -11.73
C GLU A 167 -5.42 -23.65 -12.21
N ASP A 168 -5.13 -23.03 -13.35
CA ASP A 168 -3.79 -22.93 -13.92
C ASP A 168 -3.01 -21.73 -13.31
N GLY A 169 -3.71 -20.87 -12.58
CA GLY A 169 -3.15 -19.71 -11.91
C GLY A 169 -3.17 -18.46 -12.78
N HIS A 170 -4.09 -18.35 -13.73
CA HIS A 170 -4.35 -17.14 -14.49
C HIS A 170 -5.55 -16.40 -13.92
N LEU A 171 -5.60 -15.09 -14.14
CA LEU A 171 -6.76 -14.27 -13.82
C LEU A 171 -7.82 -14.43 -14.90
N ASN A 172 -9.10 -14.39 -14.56
CA ASN A 172 -10.18 -14.54 -15.53
C ASN A 172 -10.96 -13.23 -15.73
N ASP A 173 -11.83 -13.22 -16.73
CA ASP A 173 -12.63 -12.05 -17.12
C ASP A 173 -13.61 -11.59 -16.02
N GLY A 174 -13.91 -12.43 -15.03
CA GLY A 174 -14.70 -12.06 -13.87
C GLY A 174 -14.08 -10.87 -13.12
N LEU A 175 -12.74 -10.75 -13.11
CA LEU A 175 -12.04 -9.62 -12.51
C LEU A 175 -12.35 -8.29 -13.22
N LEU A 176 -12.59 -8.31 -14.53
CA LEU A 176 -12.86 -7.10 -15.33
C LEU A 176 -14.18 -6.44 -14.96
N THR A 177 -15.09 -7.18 -14.31
CA THR A 177 -16.35 -6.61 -13.81
C THR A 177 -16.12 -5.55 -12.74
N LEU A 178 -15.02 -5.63 -11.99
CA LEU A 178 -14.64 -4.62 -10.98
C LEU A 178 -14.29 -3.27 -11.61
N PHE A 179 -14.01 -3.25 -12.91
CA PHE A 179 -13.61 -2.06 -13.66
C PHE A 179 -14.70 -1.63 -14.65
N GLY A 180 -15.93 -2.14 -14.51
CA GLY A 180 -17.03 -1.92 -15.46
C GLY A 180 -17.33 -0.45 -15.76
N GLU A 181 -17.24 0.40 -14.73
CA GLU A 181 -17.52 1.83 -14.80
C GLU A 181 -16.28 2.67 -15.17
N SER A 182 -15.11 2.06 -15.35
CA SER A 182 -13.88 2.77 -15.70
C SER A 182 -13.79 2.98 -17.21
N ASP A 183 -13.49 4.21 -17.62
CA ASP A 183 -13.08 4.58 -18.98
C ASP A 183 -11.80 3.86 -19.46
N ARG A 184 -11.06 3.21 -18.56
CA ARG A 184 -9.83 2.46 -18.83
C ARG A 184 -10.02 0.94 -18.88
N LYS A 185 -11.27 0.45 -18.85
CA LYS A 185 -11.58 -1.00 -18.83
C LYS A 185 -10.83 -1.79 -19.93
N ASP A 186 -10.78 -1.27 -21.16
CA ASP A 186 -10.10 -1.93 -22.27
C ASP A 186 -8.59 -2.04 -22.06
N ASP A 187 -7.98 -1.03 -21.43
CA ASP A 187 -6.57 -1.09 -21.09
C ASP A 187 -6.31 -2.06 -19.93
N VAL A 188 -7.22 -2.15 -18.95
CA VAL A 188 -7.18 -3.17 -17.90
C VAL A 188 -7.26 -4.58 -18.49
N GLN A 189 -8.13 -4.79 -19.48
CA GLN A 189 -8.23 -6.07 -20.19
C GLN A 189 -6.92 -6.43 -20.90
N LYS A 190 -6.31 -5.50 -21.64
CA LYS A 190 -5.00 -5.75 -22.29
C LYS A 190 -3.92 -6.14 -21.27
N VAL A 191 -3.92 -5.51 -20.09
CA VAL A 191 -2.98 -5.85 -19.02
C VAL A 191 -3.26 -7.26 -18.49
N LEU A 192 -4.53 -7.62 -18.25
CA LEU A 192 -4.93 -8.97 -17.83
C LEU A 192 -4.44 -10.02 -18.82
N GLU A 193 -4.75 -9.85 -20.11
CA GLU A 193 -4.33 -10.76 -21.19
C GLU A 193 -2.82 -10.88 -21.29
N SER A 194 -2.09 -9.75 -21.16
CA SER A 194 -0.63 -9.76 -21.19
C SER A 194 -0.05 -10.48 -19.97
N CYS A 195 -0.58 -10.24 -18.78
CA CYS A 195 -0.08 -10.84 -17.54
C CYS A 195 -0.39 -12.33 -17.44
N ASN A 196 -1.50 -12.79 -18.02
CA ASN A 196 -1.85 -14.22 -18.10
C ASN A 196 -0.91 -15.05 -18.98
N LYS A 197 0.00 -14.43 -19.74
CA LYS A 197 1.09 -15.14 -20.43
C LYS A 197 2.21 -15.57 -19.48
N THR A 198 2.17 -15.12 -18.23
CA THR A 198 3.16 -15.48 -17.20
C THR A 198 2.97 -16.92 -16.77
N LYS A 199 4.07 -17.66 -16.59
CA LYS A 199 4.02 -19.06 -16.15
C LYS A 199 5.04 -19.32 -15.03
N GLY A 200 4.53 -19.76 -13.89
CA GLY A 200 5.35 -20.18 -12.75
C GLY A 200 5.78 -21.64 -12.84
N LYS A 201 6.52 -22.09 -11.81
CA LYS A 201 6.89 -23.51 -11.65
C LYS A 201 5.69 -24.38 -11.26
N THR A 202 4.72 -23.78 -10.59
CA THR A 202 3.47 -24.39 -10.12
C THR A 202 2.33 -23.40 -10.37
N ASN A 203 1.08 -23.86 -10.36
CA ASN A 203 -0.08 -22.98 -10.54
C ASN A 203 -0.16 -21.91 -9.43
N VAL A 204 0.31 -22.26 -8.22
CA VAL A 204 0.48 -21.33 -7.10
C VAL A 204 1.55 -20.25 -7.37
N ASP A 205 2.66 -20.63 -8.01
CA ASP A 205 3.65 -19.64 -8.46
C ASP A 205 3.12 -18.79 -9.63
N THR A 206 2.37 -19.40 -10.55
CA THR A 206 1.76 -18.73 -11.70
C THR A 206 0.84 -17.61 -11.22
N ILE A 207 -0.15 -17.90 -10.37
CA ILE A 207 -1.09 -16.86 -9.89
C ILE A 207 -0.37 -15.73 -9.15
N HIS A 208 0.65 -16.07 -8.35
CA HIS A 208 1.41 -15.07 -7.61
C HIS A 208 2.16 -14.12 -8.56
N GLN A 209 2.73 -14.64 -9.64
CA GLN A 209 3.39 -13.82 -10.64
C GLN A 209 2.38 -13.03 -11.50
N THR A 210 1.28 -13.66 -11.91
CA THR A 210 0.19 -13.04 -12.69
C THR A 210 -0.43 -11.87 -11.93
N VAL A 211 -0.79 -12.05 -10.66
CA VAL A 211 -1.35 -10.98 -9.81
C VAL A 211 -0.36 -9.83 -9.64
N LYS A 212 0.90 -10.13 -9.35
CA LYS A 212 1.95 -9.09 -9.24
C LYS A 212 2.13 -8.32 -10.54
N CYS A 213 2.10 -9.02 -11.68
CA CYS A 213 2.13 -8.39 -13.00
C CYS A 213 0.91 -7.47 -13.20
N PHE A 214 -0.29 -7.96 -12.88
CA PHE A 214 -1.53 -7.22 -13.07
C PHE A 214 -1.54 -5.92 -12.26
N TYR A 215 -1.34 -5.99 -10.93
CA TYR A 215 -1.35 -4.79 -10.08
C TYR A 215 -0.22 -3.80 -10.39
N LYS A 216 0.94 -4.30 -10.83
CA LYS A 216 2.03 -3.44 -11.27
C LYS A 216 1.66 -2.62 -12.50
N ASN A 217 1.01 -3.24 -13.49
CA ASN A 217 0.81 -2.65 -14.82
C ASN A 217 -0.61 -2.12 -15.06
N THR A 218 -1.59 -2.43 -14.21
CA THR A 218 -2.96 -1.96 -14.39
C THR A 218 -3.01 -0.43 -14.36
N PRO A 219 -3.72 0.21 -15.30
CA PRO A 219 -3.82 1.67 -15.37
C PRO A 219 -4.81 2.26 -14.35
N VAL A 220 -5.44 1.43 -13.51
CA VAL A 220 -6.48 1.80 -12.53
C VAL A 220 -6.08 1.34 -11.14
N LEU A 221 -6.37 2.15 -10.11
CA LEU A 221 -6.21 1.73 -8.72
C LEU A 221 -7.55 1.29 -8.16
N LEU A 222 -7.65 0.02 -7.76
CA LEU A 222 -8.75 -0.44 -6.92
C LEU A 222 -8.47 -0.01 -5.48
N VAL A 223 -9.38 0.76 -4.90
CA VAL A 223 -9.33 1.17 -3.48
C VAL A 223 -10.51 0.60 -2.72
N ILE A 224 -10.31 0.40 -1.42
CA ILE A 224 -11.21 -0.30 -0.52
C ILE A 224 -11.84 0.69 0.46
#